data_AF-A0A1F4PHG9-F1
#
_entry.id   AF-A0A1F4PHG9-F1
#
_cell.length_a   1.000
_cell.length_b   1.000
_cell.length_c   1.000
_cell.angle_alpha   90.00
_cell.angle_beta   90.00
_cell.angle_gamma   90.00
#
_symmetry.space_group_name_H-M   'P 1'
#
loop_
_entity.id
_entity.type
_entity.pdbx_description
1 polymer ?
#
loop_
_entity_poly.entity_id
_entity_poly.type
_entity_poly.pdbx_seq_one_letter_code
_entity_poly.pdbx_strand_id
1 'polypeptide(L)'
;MKIFKIFLLNSIILGLFAGPFLSRPIKPKIEDPDYYLFTAVKRGNLNEVKDALEAGANVNSIDDEGKTPLMKFIDNPIIKIGNIWEIIQILLQSGTDINKLDNSGKNIKNHIDDWHNAQYGKFSIHDLDVLYELLIEYFNRFAIIQGKINREIKLGLSTKSAALNSINTLPLFSKNYRIKIDLQMIINYLLYKIKNEYTLTAIANTRRMLITAAHRIAKSVIKSLNSLEKILNTKDNELTKAIIKQIPVFDDLPDDIKLVILYQILLKQNFPFTNFNRTIPMKDGRIIRFADLIAEEIRTIDN
;
A
#
# COMPACT_ATOMS: atom_id res chain seq x y z
N MET A 1 33.33 2.77 10.67
CA MET A 1 32.24 3.78 10.70
C MET A 1 31.14 3.55 9.64
N LYS A 2 31.43 3.31 8.36
CA LYS A 2 30.40 3.03 7.31
C LYS A 2 29.56 1.78 7.55
N ILE A 3 30.16 0.67 7.98
CA ILE A 3 29.46 -0.60 8.22
C ILE A 3 28.51 -0.49 9.43
N PHE A 4 28.94 0.21 10.49
CA PHE A 4 28.11 0.49 11.66
C PHE A 4 26.93 1.42 11.32
N LYS A 5 27.14 2.44 10.46
CA LYS A 5 26.04 3.23 9.89
C LYS A 5 25.04 2.35 9.13
N ILE A 6 25.50 1.46 8.25
CA ILE A 6 24.62 0.56 7.46
C ILE A 6 23.85 -0.41 8.38
N PHE A 7 24.50 -0.98 9.39
CA PHE A 7 23.86 -1.89 10.35
C PHE A 7 22.82 -1.16 11.20
N LEU A 8 23.17 -0.01 11.78
CA LEU A 8 22.25 0.81 12.58
C LEU A 8 21.06 1.30 11.74
N LEU A 9 21.31 1.71 10.49
CA LEU A 9 20.25 2.08 9.54
C LEU A 9 19.33 0.88 9.30
N ASN A 10 19.85 -0.31 8.99
CA ASN A 10 19.00 -1.48 8.74
C ASN A 10 18.19 -1.90 9.97
N SER A 11 18.76 -1.82 11.18
CA SER A 11 18.05 -2.12 12.43
C SER A 11 16.91 -1.13 12.73
N ILE A 12 17.17 0.18 12.56
CA ILE A 12 16.17 1.23 12.75
C ILE A 12 15.08 1.15 11.66
N ILE A 13 15.45 0.84 10.42
CA ILE A 13 14.53 0.68 9.29
C ILE A 13 13.63 -0.55 9.48
N LEU A 14 14.17 -1.67 9.97
CA LEU A 14 13.36 -2.81 10.37
C LEU A 14 12.40 -2.43 11.50
N GLY A 15 12.82 -1.66 12.50
CA GLY A 15 11.96 -1.22 13.61
C GLY A 15 10.82 -0.26 13.21
N LEU A 16 11.10 0.72 12.34
CA LEU A 16 10.12 1.72 11.87
C LEU A 16 9.08 1.14 10.91
N PHE A 17 9.43 0.09 10.16
CA PHE A 17 8.52 -0.57 9.23
C PHE A 17 7.91 -1.87 9.76
N ALA A 18 8.43 -2.45 10.84
CA ALA A 18 7.85 -3.62 11.52
C ALA A 18 7.00 -3.27 12.75
N GLY A 19 6.84 -1.98 13.10
CA GLY A 19 6.07 -1.53 14.26
C GLY A 19 5.15 -0.34 13.96
N PRO A 20 4.00 -0.21 14.66
CA PRO A 20 3.02 0.83 14.41
C PRO A 20 3.51 2.20 14.93
N PHE A 21 3.21 3.21 14.11
CA PHE A 21 3.55 4.61 14.30
C PHE A 21 2.99 5.19 15.63
N LEU A 22 3.90 5.56 16.54
CA LEU A 22 3.79 6.51 17.67
C LEU A 22 2.45 6.59 18.44
N SER A 23 1.88 5.46 18.89
CA SER A 23 0.94 5.40 20.05
C SER A 23 0.37 4.01 20.37
N ARG A 24 0.57 2.99 19.54
CA ARG A 24 -0.02 1.66 19.79
C ARG A 24 0.96 0.70 20.47
N PRO A 25 0.49 -0.14 21.43
CA PRO A 25 1.34 -1.13 22.10
C PRO A 25 2.00 -2.06 21.07
N ILE A 26 3.23 -2.49 21.38
CA ILE A 26 4.00 -3.45 20.56
C ILE A 26 3.14 -4.71 20.43
N LYS A 27 2.57 -4.94 19.25
CA LYS A 27 1.74 -6.11 18.97
C LYS A 27 2.64 -7.35 18.87
N PRO A 28 2.18 -8.53 19.29
CA PRO A 28 2.94 -9.77 19.11
C PRO A 28 3.26 -9.98 17.63
N LYS A 29 4.45 -10.54 17.36
CA LYS A 29 4.90 -10.84 16.00
C LYS A 29 3.91 -11.81 15.34
N ILE A 30 3.35 -11.41 14.20
CA ILE A 30 2.49 -12.28 13.39
C ILE A 30 3.40 -13.21 12.56
N GLU A 31 3.35 -14.50 12.83
CA GLU A 31 4.23 -15.50 12.19
C GLU A 31 3.83 -15.77 10.74
N ASP A 32 2.52 -15.88 10.47
CA ASP A 32 1.95 -16.03 9.14
C ASP A 32 0.93 -14.90 8.86
N PRO A 33 1.39 -13.77 8.29
CA PRO A 33 0.52 -12.65 7.96
C PRO A 33 -0.58 -12.99 6.96
N ASP A 34 -0.33 -13.91 6.01
CA ASP A 34 -1.29 -14.28 4.96
C ASP A 34 -2.46 -15.06 5.58
N TYR A 35 -2.15 -16.10 6.36
CA TYR A 35 -3.15 -16.84 7.13
C TYR A 35 -3.92 -15.92 8.08
N TYR A 36 -3.21 -15.06 8.79
CA TYR A 36 -3.84 -14.12 9.72
C TYR A 36 -4.81 -13.18 9.01
N LEU A 37 -4.46 -12.67 7.82
CA LEU A 37 -5.36 -11.86 6.99
C LEU A 37 -6.63 -12.62 6.63
N PHE A 38 -6.54 -13.90 6.22
CA PHE A 38 -7.72 -14.72 5.94
C PHE A 38 -8.62 -14.89 7.17
N THR A 39 -8.06 -15.10 8.36
CA THR A 39 -8.87 -15.22 9.58
C THR A 39 -9.53 -13.88 9.96
N ALA A 40 -8.82 -12.77 9.79
CA ALA A 40 -9.30 -11.43 10.10
C ALA A 40 -10.49 -11.03 9.21
N VAL A 41 -10.41 -11.30 7.91
CA VAL A 41 -11.52 -11.02 6.98
C VAL A 41 -12.72 -11.93 7.25
N LYS A 42 -12.52 -13.21 7.60
CA LYS A 42 -13.62 -14.11 8.02
C LYS A 42 -14.33 -13.64 9.28
N ARG A 43 -13.66 -12.90 10.15
CA ARG A 43 -14.26 -12.31 11.35
C ARG A 43 -14.85 -10.92 11.10
N GLY A 44 -14.58 -10.31 9.93
CA GLY A 44 -14.91 -8.91 9.66
C GLY A 44 -14.25 -7.94 10.64
N ASN A 45 -13.11 -8.32 11.22
CA ASN A 45 -12.42 -7.50 12.20
C ASN A 45 -11.46 -6.52 11.51
N LEU A 46 -11.91 -5.29 11.33
CA LEU A 46 -11.15 -4.21 10.70
C LEU A 46 -9.75 -4.01 11.30
N ASN A 47 -9.61 -4.14 12.62
CA ASN A 47 -8.32 -3.94 13.28
C ASN A 47 -7.36 -5.09 12.98
N GLU A 48 -7.83 -6.34 13.01
CA GLU A 48 -7.02 -7.51 12.65
C GLU A 48 -6.62 -7.46 11.17
N VAL A 49 -7.50 -6.99 10.27
CA VAL A 49 -7.18 -6.79 8.85
C VAL A 49 -6.04 -5.79 8.68
N LYS A 50 -6.13 -4.63 9.37
CA LYS A 50 -5.06 -3.63 9.35
C LYS A 50 -3.74 -4.21 9.87
N ASP A 51 -3.79 -4.97 10.97
CA ASP A 51 -2.61 -5.57 11.59
C ASP A 51 -1.93 -6.59 10.67
N ALA A 52 -2.71 -7.45 10.01
CA ALA A 52 -2.17 -8.42 9.06
C ALA A 52 -1.47 -7.73 7.88
N LEU A 53 -2.11 -6.69 7.31
CA LEU A 53 -1.53 -5.92 6.21
C LEU A 53 -0.30 -5.12 6.65
N GLU A 54 -0.29 -4.57 7.86
CA GLU A 54 0.88 -3.92 8.45
C GLU A 54 2.04 -4.90 8.66
N ALA A 55 1.75 -6.15 9.00
CA ALA A 55 2.73 -7.23 9.10
C ALA A 55 3.21 -7.75 7.73
N GLY A 56 2.71 -7.19 6.62
CA GLY A 56 3.17 -7.52 5.28
C GLY A 56 2.41 -8.64 4.58
N ALA A 57 1.19 -8.96 5.05
CA ALA A 57 0.32 -9.93 4.40
C ALA A 57 0.15 -9.63 2.91
N ASN A 58 0.29 -10.65 2.08
CA ASN A 58 0.03 -10.61 0.66
C ASN A 58 -1.48 -10.61 0.43
N VAL A 59 -2.04 -9.44 0.09
CA VAL A 59 -3.47 -9.27 -0.22
C VAL A 59 -3.94 -10.09 -1.45
N ASN A 60 -3.00 -10.64 -2.22
CA ASN A 60 -3.24 -11.49 -3.40
C ASN A 60 -2.87 -12.95 -3.18
N SER A 61 -2.58 -13.36 -1.93
CA SER A 61 -2.55 -14.77 -1.54
C SER A 61 -3.91 -15.42 -1.84
N ILE A 62 -3.91 -16.74 -1.94
CA ILE A 62 -5.13 -17.51 -2.21
C ILE A 62 -5.28 -18.60 -1.13
N ASP A 63 -6.52 -18.88 -0.75
CA ASP A 63 -6.85 -20.04 0.07
C ASP A 63 -6.99 -21.31 -0.80
N ASP A 64 -7.41 -22.42 -0.19
CA ASP A 64 -7.58 -23.71 -0.86
C ASP A 64 -8.68 -23.69 -1.94
N GLU A 65 -9.60 -22.71 -1.91
CA GLU A 65 -10.62 -22.47 -2.93
C GLU A 65 -10.09 -21.58 -4.07
N GLY A 66 -8.83 -21.16 -4.03
CA GLY A 66 -8.25 -20.20 -4.95
C GLY A 66 -8.68 -18.75 -4.67
N LYS A 67 -9.38 -18.50 -3.56
CA LYS A 67 -9.97 -17.19 -3.28
C LYS A 67 -8.96 -16.27 -2.63
N THR A 68 -8.93 -15.02 -3.11
CA THR A 68 -8.21 -13.94 -2.45
C THR A 68 -8.87 -13.56 -1.12
N PRO A 69 -8.14 -12.91 -0.18
CA PRO A 69 -8.74 -12.37 1.04
C PRO A 69 -9.98 -11.52 0.80
N LEU A 70 -10.01 -10.73 -0.28
CA LEU A 70 -11.17 -9.90 -0.63
C LEU A 70 -12.37 -10.74 -1.11
N MET A 71 -12.15 -11.78 -1.91
CA MET A 71 -13.21 -12.72 -2.29
C MET A 71 -13.78 -13.42 -1.06
N LYS A 72 -12.90 -13.90 -0.15
CA LYS A 72 -13.34 -14.55 1.08
C LYS A 72 -14.08 -13.61 2.02
N PHE A 73 -13.70 -12.33 2.01
CA PHE A 73 -14.43 -11.29 2.74
C PHE A 73 -15.84 -11.14 2.20
N ILE A 74 -16.03 -10.98 0.89
CA ILE A 74 -17.34 -10.78 0.24
C ILE A 74 -18.27 -11.99 0.42
N ASP A 75 -17.74 -13.20 0.32
CA ASP A 75 -18.54 -14.44 0.48
C ASP A 75 -19.02 -14.68 1.93
N ASN A 76 -18.60 -13.85 2.88
CA ASN A 76 -18.88 -14.07 4.28
C ASN A 76 -20.34 -13.70 4.65
N PRO A 77 -21.13 -14.64 5.19
CA PRO A 77 -22.53 -14.38 5.54
C PRO A 77 -22.70 -13.46 6.76
N ILE A 78 -21.64 -13.20 7.55
CA ILE A 78 -21.69 -12.42 8.79
C ILE A 78 -21.39 -10.93 8.55
N ILE A 79 -21.16 -10.52 7.30
CA ILE A 79 -20.87 -9.13 6.96
C ILE A 79 -22.02 -8.22 7.40
N LYS A 80 -21.80 -7.47 8.48
CA LYS A 80 -22.66 -6.35 8.86
C LYS A 80 -22.28 -5.14 8.00
N ILE A 81 -23.30 -4.45 7.46
CA ILE A 81 -23.15 -3.30 6.55
C ILE A 81 -22.20 -2.21 7.11
N GLY A 82 -22.07 -2.08 8.45
CA GLY A 82 -21.30 -1.00 9.07
C GLY A 82 -19.81 -0.93 8.71
N ASN A 83 -19.06 -2.04 8.81
CA ASN A 83 -17.59 -2.03 8.60
C ASN A 83 -17.16 -2.65 7.27
N ILE A 84 -18.12 -3.02 6.41
CA ILE A 84 -17.85 -3.70 5.13
C ILE A 84 -16.99 -2.83 4.23
N TRP A 85 -17.33 -1.54 4.20
CA TRP A 85 -16.77 -0.59 3.27
C TRP A 85 -15.30 -0.32 3.58
N GLU A 86 -14.96 -0.10 4.85
CA GLU A 86 -13.59 0.15 5.29
C GLU A 86 -12.67 -1.03 5.01
N ILE A 87 -13.14 -2.26 5.23
CA ILE A 87 -12.34 -3.46 4.95
C ILE A 87 -12.09 -3.58 3.44
N ILE A 88 -13.12 -3.44 2.60
CA ILE A 88 -12.99 -3.49 1.14
C ILE A 88 -12.04 -2.41 0.64
N GLN A 89 -12.18 -1.19 1.13
CA GLN A 89 -11.31 -0.08 0.76
C GLN A 89 -9.85 -0.35 1.10
N ILE A 90 -9.57 -0.85 2.31
CA ILE A 90 -8.19 -1.14 2.75
C ILE A 90 -7.58 -2.28 1.93
N LEU A 91 -8.34 -3.34 1.66
CA LEU A 91 -7.87 -4.45 0.83
C LEU A 91 -7.54 -3.97 -0.59
N LEU A 92 -8.45 -3.20 -1.22
CA LEU A 92 -8.20 -2.62 -2.55
C LEU A 92 -7.01 -1.67 -2.57
N GLN A 93 -6.86 -0.81 -1.55
CA GLN A 93 -5.69 0.05 -1.37
C GLN A 93 -4.40 -0.74 -1.25
N SER A 94 -4.46 -1.94 -0.68
CA SER A 94 -3.31 -2.83 -0.52
C SER A 94 -2.86 -3.50 -1.82
N GLY A 95 -3.52 -3.19 -2.95
CA GLY A 95 -3.11 -3.65 -4.28
C GLY A 95 -3.74 -4.97 -4.70
N THR A 96 -4.96 -5.27 -4.25
CA THR A 96 -5.70 -6.46 -4.67
C THR A 96 -5.82 -6.52 -6.19
N ASP A 97 -5.40 -7.63 -6.80
CA ASP A 97 -5.59 -7.93 -8.21
C ASP A 97 -7.02 -8.40 -8.44
N ILE A 98 -7.87 -7.47 -8.88
CA ILE A 98 -9.31 -7.71 -8.98
C ILE A 98 -9.67 -8.69 -10.11
N ASN A 99 -8.73 -8.98 -11.01
CA ASN A 99 -8.93 -9.89 -12.14
C ASN A 99 -8.50 -11.32 -11.82
N LYS A 100 -7.98 -11.57 -10.62
CA LYS A 100 -7.63 -12.92 -10.19
C LYS A 100 -8.89 -13.78 -10.17
N LEU A 101 -8.74 -15.03 -10.58
CA LEU A 101 -9.82 -16.02 -10.62
C LEU A 101 -9.61 -17.04 -9.51
N ASP A 102 -10.70 -17.41 -8.85
CA ASP A 102 -10.72 -18.56 -7.93
C ASP A 102 -10.77 -19.89 -8.71
N ASN A 103 -10.82 -21.01 -7.99
CA ASN A 103 -10.86 -22.34 -8.60
C ASN A 103 -12.15 -22.61 -9.40
N SER A 104 -13.20 -21.80 -9.21
CA SER A 104 -14.45 -21.86 -9.97
C SER A 104 -14.44 -20.93 -11.19
N GLY A 105 -13.33 -20.24 -11.45
CA GLY A 105 -13.21 -19.27 -12.53
C GLY A 105 -13.92 -17.93 -12.24
N LYS A 106 -14.21 -17.63 -10.98
CA LYS A 106 -14.88 -16.39 -10.56
C LYS A 106 -13.86 -15.34 -10.14
N ASN A 107 -14.02 -14.12 -10.64
CA ASN A 107 -13.30 -12.95 -10.12
C ASN A 107 -14.11 -12.25 -9.03
N ILE A 108 -13.54 -11.20 -8.42
CA ILE A 108 -14.22 -10.48 -7.34
C ILE A 108 -15.57 -9.89 -7.73
N LYS A 109 -15.76 -9.49 -8.99
CA LYS A 109 -17.05 -8.99 -9.47
C LYS A 109 -18.10 -10.09 -9.41
N ASN A 110 -17.76 -11.31 -9.84
CA ASN A 110 -18.68 -12.45 -9.76
C ASN A 110 -19.11 -12.73 -8.31
N HIS A 111 -18.19 -12.65 -7.35
CA HIS A 111 -18.51 -12.80 -5.92
C HIS A 111 -19.44 -11.69 -5.40
N ILE A 112 -19.25 -10.44 -5.82
CA ILE A 112 -20.14 -9.33 -5.45
C ILE A 112 -21.55 -9.55 -6.02
N ASP A 113 -21.63 -9.95 -7.28
CA ASP A 113 -22.91 -10.25 -7.95
C ASP A 113 -23.63 -11.41 -7.22
N ASP A 114 -22.90 -12.49 -6.87
CA ASP A 114 -23.45 -13.64 -6.14
C ASP A 114 -23.90 -13.26 -4.72
N TRP A 115 -23.10 -12.45 -4.00
CA TRP A 115 -23.43 -11.97 -2.66
C TRP A 115 -24.70 -11.14 -2.68
N HIS A 116 -24.80 -10.17 -3.60
CA HIS A 116 -25.98 -9.32 -3.78
C HIS A 116 -27.23 -10.17 -4.02
N ASN A 117 -27.13 -11.14 -4.92
CA ASN A 117 -28.22 -12.07 -5.20
C ASN A 117 -28.63 -12.91 -3.96
N ALA A 118 -27.66 -13.37 -3.16
CA ALA A 118 -27.90 -14.19 -1.97
C ALA A 118 -28.44 -13.41 -0.76
N GLN A 119 -28.35 -12.08 -0.77
CA GLN A 119 -28.85 -11.19 0.28
C GLN A 119 -30.28 -10.67 0.02
N TYR A 120 -30.84 -10.87 -1.17
CA TYR A 120 -32.24 -10.52 -1.45
C TYR A 120 -33.20 -11.15 -0.43
N GLY A 121 -34.10 -10.33 0.12
CA GLY A 121 -35.07 -10.73 1.15
C GLY A 121 -34.55 -10.76 2.59
N LYS A 122 -33.25 -10.54 2.83
CA LYS A 122 -32.65 -10.46 4.19
C LYS A 122 -32.43 -9.02 4.68
N PHE A 123 -32.32 -8.07 3.76
CA PHE A 123 -32.13 -6.64 4.03
C PHE A 123 -33.26 -5.81 3.42
N SER A 124 -33.40 -4.56 3.88
CA SER A 124 -34.17 -3.55 3.15
C SER A 124 -33.60 -3.42 1.73
N ILE A 125 -34.45 -3.59 0.71
CA ILE A 125 -34.05 -3.61 -0.71
C ILE A 125 -33.23 -2.36 -1.06
N HIS A 126 -33.65 -1.20 -0.55
CA HIS A 126 -33.00 0.07 -0.80
C HIS A 126 -31.53 0.12 -0.32
N ASP A 127 -31.24 -0.34 0.89
CA ASP A 127 -29.89 -0.24 1.46
C ASP A 127 -28.91 -1.24 0.80
N LEU A 128 -29.43 -2.40 0.38
CA LEU A 128 -28.66 -3.42 -0.31
C LEU A 128 -28.26 -2.98 -1.73
N ASP A 129 -29.20 -2.41 -2.48
CA ASP A 129 -28.94 -1.95 -3.85
C ASP A 129 -28.00 -0.74 -3.87
N VAL A 130 -28.16 0.22 -2.95
CA VAL A 130 -27.24 1.36 -2.81
C VAL A 130 -25.81 0.89 -2.49
N LEU A 131 -25.65 -0.09 -1.60
CA LEU A 131 -24.33 -0.66 -1.28
C LEU A 131 -23.72 -1.40 -2.46
N TYR A 132 -24.53 -2.19 -3.19
CA TYR A 132 -24.09 -2.89 -4.40
C TYR A 132 -23.63 -1.91 -5.49
N GLU A 133 -24.41 -0.87 -5.78
CA GLU A 133 -24.05 0.16 -6.76
C GLU A 133 -22.75 0.86 -6.39
N LEU A 134 -22.59 1.23 -5.12
CA LEU A 134 -21.38 1.85 -4.60
C LEU A 134 -20.15 0.93 -4.73
N LEU A 135 -20.32 -0.36 -4.42
CA LEU A 135 -19.27 -1.36 -4.59
C LEU A 135 -18.88 -1.50 -6.06
N ILE A 136 -19.85 -1.71 -6.94
CA ILE A 136 -19.59 -1.88 -8.38
C ILE A 136 -18.92 -0.64 -8.97
N GLU A 137 -19.36 0.58 -8.64
CA GLU A 137 -18.70 1.82 -9.06
C GLU A 137 -17.22 1.80 -8.65
N TYR A 138 -16.95 1.44 -7.40
CA TYR A 138 -15.61 1.42 -6.85
C TYR A 138 -14.74 0.35 -7.53
N PHE A 139 -15.22 -0.90 -7.65
CA PHE A 139 -14.48 -1.98 -8.32
C PHE A 139 -14.20 -1.66 -9.79
N ASN A 140 -15.17 -1.10 -10.52
CA ASN A 140 -14.99 -0.67 -11.90
C ASN A 140 -13.87 0.37 -12.02
N ARG A 141 -13.77 1.29 -11.05
CA ARG A 141 -12.66 2.26 -11.00
C ARG A 141 -11.30 1.56 -10.86
N PHE A 142 -11.15 0.61 -9.93
CA PHE A 142 -9.89 -0.14 -9.80
C PHE A 142 -9.59 -0.95 -11.06
N ALA A 143 -10.61 -1.49 -11.71
CA ALA A 143 -10.48 -2.24 -12.97
C ALA A 143 -9.90 -1.38 -14.08
N ILE A 144 -10.39 -0.16 -14.25
CA ILE A 144 -9.89 0.78 -15.26
C ILE A 144 -8.43 1.13 -14.97
N ILE A 145 -8.08 1.43 -13.72
CA ILE A 145 -6.72 1.79 -13.33
C ILE A 145 -5.76 0.61 -13.57
N GLN A 146 -6.09 -0.59 -13.09
CA GLN A 146 -5.26 -1.78 -13.28
C GLN A 146 -5.16 -2.19 -14.75
N GLY A 147 -6.26 -2.09 -15.50
CA GLY A 147 -6.28 -2.35 -16.94
C GLY A 147 -5.33 -1.42 -17.69
N LYS A 148 -5.32 -0.13 -17.37
CA LYS A 148 -4.37 0.82 -17.94
C LYS A 148 -2.93 0.51 -17.53
N ILE A 149 -2.67 0.22 -16.25
CA ILE A 149 -1.32 -0.19 -15.80
C ILE A 149 -0.84 -1.41 -16.57
N ASN A 150 -1.65 -2.46 -16.67
CA ASN A 150 -1.31 -3.70 -17.37
C ASN A 150 -1.07 -3.45 -18.86
N ARG A 151 -1.88 -2.60 -19.50
CA ARG A 151 -1.68 -2.18 -20.88
C ARG A 151 -0.33 -1.50 -21.07
N GLU A 152 0.03 -0.54 -20.23
CA GLU A 152 1.29 0.21 -20.34
C GLU A 152 2.51 -0.68 -20.06
N ILE A 153 2.40 -1.60 -19.09
CA ILE A 153 3.41 -2.64 -18.83
C ILE A 153 3.62 -3.52 -20.07
N LYS A 154 2.54 -3.86 -20.79
CA LYS A 154 2.61 -4.69 -22.00
C LYS A 154 3.15 -3.91 -23.21
N LEU A 155 2.72 -2.66 -23.41
CA LEU A 155 3.01 -1.88 -24.61
C LEU A 155 4.42 -1.27 -24.67
N GLY A 156 5.18 -1.28 -23.57
CA GLY A 156 6.58 -0.82 -23.63
C GLY A 156 6.71 0.68 -23.38
N LEU A 157 6.63 1.10 -22.11
CA LEU A 157 7.04 2.45 -21.72
C LEU A 157 8.52 2.66 -22.06
N SER A 158 8.82 3.52 -23.02
CA SER A 158 10.22 3.70 -23.47
C SER A 158 11.05 4.55 -22.50
N THR A 159 10.47 5.56 -21.85
CA THR A 159 11.19 6.57 -21.02
C THR A 159 10.53 6.84 -19.65
N LYS A 160 11.26 7.51 -18.71
CA LYS A 160 10.69 8.01 -17.43
C LYS A 160 9.55 9.01 -17.69
N SER A 161 9.68 9.86 -18.70
CA SER A 161 8.64 10.82 -19.11
C SER A 161 7.37 10.10 -19.60
N ALA A 162 7.50 9.07 -20.43
CA ALA A 162 6.36 8.26 -20.86
C ALA A 162 5.65 7.61 -19.65
N ALA A 163 6.41 7.00 -18.74
CA ALA A 163 5.86 6.42 -17.51
C ALA A 163 5.15 7.48 -16.63
N LEU A 164 5.72 8.68 -16.50
CA LEU A 164 5.11 9.81 -15.81
C LEU A 164 3.80 10.24 -16.45
N ASN A 165 3.75 10.37 -17.76
CA ASN A 165 2.52 10.68 -18.47
C ASN A 165 1.45 9.58 -18.27
N SER A 166 1.84 8.31 -18.36
CA SER A 166 0.92 7.19 -18.16
C SER A 166 0.34 7.17 -16.75
N ILE A 167 1.13 7.44 -15.70
CA ILE A 167 0.64 7.56 -14.32
C ILE A 167 -0.21 8.83 -14.13
N ASN A 168 0.19 9.95 -14.72
CA ASN A 168 -0.54 11.22 -14.60
C ASN A 168 -1.93 11.16 -15.23
N THR A 169 -2.09 10.38 -16.29
CA THR A 169 -3.34 10.21 -17.03
C THR A 169 -4.18 9.04 -16.55
N LEU A 170 -3.79 8.34 -15.48
CA LEU A 170 -4.71 7.40 -14.82
C LEU A 170 -5.92 8.19 -14.31
N PRO A 171 -7.14 7.62 -14.36
CA PRO A 171 -8.33 8.28 -13.84
C PRO A 171 -8.26 8.40 -12.31
N LEU A 172 -7.59 9.46 -11.85
CA LEU A 172 -7.46 9.88 -10.47
C LEU A 172 -8.60 10.87 -10.19
N PHE A 173 -9.73 10.41 -9.66
CA PHE A 173 -10.89 11.27 -9.47
C PHE A 173 -10.58 12.41 -8.48
N SER A 174 -10.72 13.66 -8.96
CA SER A 174 -10.41 14.88 -8.22
C SER A 174 -11.50 15.23 -7.20
N LYS A 175 -11.46 14.60 -6.03
CA LYS A 175 -11.84 15.23 -4.76
C LYS A 175 -10.72 14.94 -3.78
N ASN A 176 -10.17 15.98 -3.15
CA ASN A 176 -8.88 16.03 -2.44
C ASN A 176 -8.60 14.91 -1.38
N TYR A 177 -9.56 14.05 -1.05
CA TYR A 177 -9.36 12.87 -0.21
C TYR A 177 -9.06 11.56 -0.96
N ARG A 178 -9.46 11.43 -2.24
CA ARG A 178 -9.40 10.16 -2.98
C ARG A 178 -8.08 9.90 -3.73
N ILE A 179 -7.23 10.93 -3.89
CA ILE A 179 -5.96 10.83 -4.63
C ILE A 179 -4.95 9.95 -3.89
N LYS A 180 -4.86 10.04 -2.56
CA LYS A 180 -3.93 9.20 -1.78
C LYS A 180 -4.28 7.72 -1.85
N ILE A 181 -5.57 7.41 -1.81
CA ILE A 181 -6.13 6.06 -1.96
C ILE A 181 -5.71 5.44 -3.29
N ASP A 182 -5.92 6.16 -4.39
CA ASP A 182 -5.56 5.66 -5.73
C ASP A 182 -4.07 5.50 -5.88
N LEU A 183 -3.30 6.49 -5.42
CA LEU A 183 -1.85 6.44 -5.50
C LEU A 183 -1.31 5.25 -4.71
N GLN A 184 -1.82 5.03 -3.49
CA GLN A 184 -1.47 3.86 -2.67
C GLN A 184 -1.75 2.55 -3.39
N MET A 185 -2.95 2.40 -3.97
CA MET A 185 -3.27 1.21 -4.76
C MET A 185 -2.36 1.04 -5.97
N ILE A 186 -2.12 2.10 -6.74
CA ILE A 186 -1.25 2.05 -7.92
C ILE A 186 0.14 1.53 -7.54
N ILE A 187 0.71 2.07 -6.46
CA ILE A 187 2.03 1.65 -5.96
C ILE A 187 1.99 0.19 -5.54
N ASN A 188 1.03 -0.19 -4.72
CA ASN A 188 0.94 -1.56 -4.20
C ASN A 188 0.70 -2.58 -5.32
N TYR A 189 -0.13 -2.24 -6.30
CA TYR A 189 -0.35 -3.06 -7.49
C TYR A 189 0.93 -3.17 -8.33
N LEU A 190 1.65 -2.08 -8.60
CA LEU A 190 2.94 -2.12 -9.31
C LEU A 190 3.99 -2.97 -8.56
N LEU A 191 4.04 -2.86 -7.23
CA LEU A 191 4.90 -3.68 -6.37
C LEU A 191 4.51 -5.16 -6.41
N TYR A 192 3.21 -5.47 -6.52
CA TYR A 192 2.75 -6.82 -6.78
C TYR A 192 3.18 -7.30 -8.17
N LYS A 193 2.92 -6.51 -9.22
CA LYS A 193 3.23 -6.87 -10.62
C LYS A 193 4.72 -7.12 -10.82
N ILE A 194 5.62 -6.29 -10.29
CA ILE A 194 7.07 -6.46 -10.51
C ILE A 194 7.62 -7.81 -10.00
N LYS A 195 6.94 -8.46 -9.03
CA LYS A 195 7.31 -9.81 -8.53
C LYS A 195 6.72 -10.95 -9.35
N ASN A 196 5.64 -10.69 -10.07
CA ASN A 196 4.84 -11.71 -10.74
C ASN A 196 4.92 -11.60 -12.27
N GLU A 197 5.61 -10.59 -12.81
CA GLU A 197 5.92 -10.50 -14.23
C GLU A 197 7.11 -11.39 -14.60
N TYR A 198 7.01 -12.09 -15.74
CA TYR A 198 8.01 -13.06 -16.17
C TYR A 198 8.92 -12.54 -17.29
N THR A 199 8.49 -11.53 -18.03
CA THR A 199 9.28 -10.99 -19.15
C THR A 199 10.17 -9.84 -18.68
N LEU A 200 11.41 -9.80 -19.16
CA LEU A 200 12.34 -8.70 -18.86
C LEU A 200 11.76 -7.33 -19.25
N THR A 201 11.00 -7.29 -20.35
CA THR A 201 10.31 -6.09 -20.83
C THR A 201 9.24 -5.63 -19.85
N ALA A 202 8.35 -6.53 -19.40
CA ALA A 202 7.31 -6.18 -18.43
C ALA A 202 7.93 -5.72 -17.11
N ILE A 203 8.90 -6.45 -16.57
CA ILE A 203 9.64 -6.06 -15.36
C ILE A 203 10.26 -4.65 -15.52
N ALA A 204 10.89 -4.37 -16.66
CA ALA A 204 11.48 -3.06 -16.93
C ALA A 204 10.44 -1.94 -17.02
N ASN A 205 9.26 -2.20 -17.59
CA ASN A 205 8.16 -1.24 -17.68
C ASN A 205 7.52 -0.99 -16.31
N THR A 206 7.21 -2.04 -15.56
CA THR A 206 6.69 -1.94 -14.19
C THR A 206 7.65 -1.16 -13.31
N ARG A 207 8.96 -1.41 -13.42
CA ARG A 207 9.98 -0.64 -12.69
C ARG A 207 9.98 0.85 -13.07
N ARG A 208 9.87 1.19 -14.35
CA ARG A 208 9.78 2.58 -14.80
C ARG A 208 8.57 3.29 -14.18
N MET A 209 7.42 2.62 -14.17
CA MET A 209 6.22 3.14 -13.49
C MET A 209 6.44 3.29 -11.99
N LEU A 210 7.11 2.33 -11.34
CA LEU A 210 7.36 2.37 -9.90
C LEU A 210 8.29 3.53 -9.51
N ILE A 211 9.34 3.80 -10.29
CA ILE A 211 10.22 4.98 -10.10
C ILE A 211 9.41 6.27 -10.27
N THR A 212 8.57 6.35 -11.28
CA THR A 212 7.69 7.49 -11.48
C THR A 212 6.68 7.67 -10.33
N ALA A 213 6.12 6.58 -9.82
CA ALA A 213 5.24 6.62 -8.66
C ALA A 213 6.01 7.11 -7.42
N ALA A 214 7.24 6.64 -7.19
CA ALA A 214 8.13 7.13 -6.14
C ALA A 214 8.35 8.64 -6.23
N HIS A 215 8.63 9.17 -7.43
CA HIS A 215 8.77 10.60 -7.66
C HIS A 215 7.51 11.39 -7.27
N ARG A 216 6.30 10.87 -7.55
CA ARG A 216 5.04 11.52 -7.14
C ARG A 216 4.82 11.46 -5.63
N ILE A 217 5.13 10.32 -5.01
CA ILE A 217 5.08 10.17 -3.55
C ILE A 217 5.99 11.19 -2.90
N ALA A 218 7.26 11.23 -3.32
CA ALA A 218 8.27 12.18 -2.87
C ALA A 218 7.73 13.61 -2.88
N LYS A 219 7.23 14.06 -4.04
CA LYS A 219 6.63 15.39 -4.19
C LYS A 219 5.41 15.62 -3.29
N SER A 220 4.60 14.59 -3.04
CA SER A 220 3.42 14.72 -2.18
C SER A 220 3.75 14.84 -0.69
N VAL A 221 4.88 14.29 -0.24
CA VAL A 221 5.29 14.31 1.17
C VAL A 221 6.28 15.44 1.50
N ILE A 222 6.92 16.06 0.50
CA ILE A 222 7.97 17.08 0.69
C ILE A 222 7.50 18.28 1.53
N LYS A 223 6.29 18.79 1.27
CA LYS A 223 5.73 19.90 2.05
C LYS A 223 5.49 19.49 3.51
N SER A 224 5.07 18.25 3.73
CA SER A 224 4.89 17.70 5.07
C SER A 224 6.23 17.47 5.78
N LEU A 225 7.28 17.10 5.05
CA LEU A 225 8.64 16.98 5.58
C LEU A 225 9.16 18.31 6.10
N ASN A 226 9.15 19.36 5.28
CA ASN A 226 9.66 20.66 5.70
C ASN A 226 8.91 21.19 6.93
N SER A 227 7.60 20.88 7.02
CA SER A 227 6.79 21.20 8.19
C SER A 227 7.21 20.38 9.42
N LEU A 228 7.52 19.09 9.24
CA LEU A 228 7.96 18.18 10.29
C LEU A 228 9.32 18.57 10.85
N GLU A 229 10.29 18.91 10.00
CA GLU A 229 11.62 19.38 10.41
C GLU A 229 11.53 20.63 11.27
N LYS A 230 10.69 21.59 10.87
CA LYS A 230 10.42 22.79 11.67
C LYS A 230 9.83 22.44 13.05
N ILE A 231 8.91 21.48 13.10
CA ILE A 231 8.31 21.00 14.35
C ILE A 231 9.37 20.36 15.25
N LEU A 232 10.26 19.52 14.73
CA LEU A 232 11.26 18.82 15.53
C LEU A 232 12.35 19.74 16.08
N ASN A 233 12.63 20.85 15.38
CA ASN A 233 13.50 21.90 15.89
C ASN A 233 12.92 22.62 17.11
N THR A 234 11.61 22.50 17.35
CA THR A 234 10.99 22.92 18.61
C THR A 234 10.97 21.74 19.58
N LYS A 235 12.01 21.64 20.44
CA LYS A 235 12.28 20.47 21.32
C LYS A 235 11.11 20.04 22.23
N ASP A 236 10.09 20.87 22.42
CA ASP A 236 8.92 20.61 23.28
C ASP A 236 7.71 19.96 22.60
N ASN A 237 7.84 19.50 21.35
CA ASN A 237 6.72 18.86 20.66
C ASN A 237 6.47 17.40 21.12
N GLU A 238 5.19 17.01 21.29
CA GLU A 238 4.77 15.63 21.61
C GLU A 238 5.29 14.57 20.61
N LEU A 239 5.40 14.93 19.33
CA LEU A 239 5.98 14.06 18.31
C LEU A 239 7.47 13.81 18.55
N THR A 240 8.24 14.85 18.92
CA THR A 240 9.67 14.73 19.26
C THR A 240 9.85 13.79 20.45
N LYS A 241 9.05 13.96 21.50
CA LYS A 241 9.03 13.09 22.67
C LYS A 241 8.74 11.63 22.29
N ALA A 242 7.77 11.42 21.41
CA ALA A 242 7.39 10.08 20.97
C ALA A 242 8.51 9.41 20.14
N ILE A 243 9.17 10.14 19.24
CA ILE A 243 10.32 9.65 18.47
C ILE A 243 11.48 9.31 19.39
N ILE A 244 11.87 10.21 20.31
CA ILE A 244 12.95 9.98 21.27
C ILE A 244 12.63 8.78 22.16
N LYS A 245 11.38 8.60 22.57
CA LYS A 245 10.96 7.42 23.35
C LYS A 245 11.19 6.11 22.59
N GLN A 246 10.95 6.07 21.28
CA GLN A 246 11.17 4.88 20.46
C GLN A 246 12.63 4.72 20.01
N ILE A 247 13.34 5.84 19.84
CA ILE A 247 14.73 5.92 19.39
C ILE A 247 15.48 6.86 20.35
N PRO A 248 15.93 6.36 21.53
CA PRO A 248 16.55 7.21 22.56
C PRO A 248 17.78 7.99 22.12
N VAL A 249 18.47 7.51 21.08
CA VAL A 249 19.67 8.14 20.50
C VAL A 249 19.35 9.06 19.32
N PHE A 250 18.07 9.38 19.05
CA PHE A 250 17.66 10.11 17.85
C PHE A 250 18.38 11.44 17.68
N ASP A 251 18.55 12.21 18.76
CA ASP A 251 19.21 13.53 18.72
C ASP A 251 20.70 13.45 18.37
N ASP A 252 21.36 12.34 18.69
CA ASP A 252 22.78 12.11 18.40
C ASP A 252 23.02 11.53 17.00
N LEU A 253 21.94 11.20 16.27
CA LEU A 253 22.07 10.66 14.92
C LEU A 253 22.53 11.75 13.93
N PRO A 254 23.36 11.37 12.94
CA PRO A 254 23.68 12.22 11.80
C PRO A 254 22.42 12.74 11.08
N ASP A 255 22.47 13.96 10.56
CA ASP A 255 21.33 14.61 9.88
C ASP A 255 20.80 13.79 8.69
N ASP A 256 21.70 13.13 7.94
CA ASP A 256 21.33 12.24 6.84
C ASP A 256 20.50 11.04 7.30
N ILE A 257 20.75 10.54 8.52
CA ILE A 257 20.01 9.42 9.11
C ILE A 257 18.69 9.91 9.70
N LYS A 258 18.68 11.05 10.41
CA LYS A 258 17.45 11.68 10.91
C LYS A 258 16.47 11.93 9.77
N LEU A 259 16.94 12.51 8.67
CA LEU A 259 16.14 12.78 7.49
C LEU A 259 15.49 11.51 6.91
N VAL A 260 16.24 10.41 6.81
CA VAL A 260 15.69 9.10 6.39
C VAL A 260 14.58 8.62 7.33
N ILE A 261 14.76 8.74 8.64
CA ILE A 261 13.73 8.39 9.63
C ILE A 261 12.47 9.23 9.41
N LEU A 262 12.61 10.54 9.21
CA LEU A 262 11.48 11.46 8.95
C LEU A 262 10.72 11.12 7.68
N TYR A 263 11.43 10.75 6.60
CA TYR A 263 10.78 10.28 5.39
C TYR A 263 9.96 9.02 5.63
N GLN A 264 10.53 8.03 6.30
CA GLN A 264 9.84 6.76 6.56
C GLN A 264 8.59 6.97 7.40
N ILE A 265 8.69 7.86 8.39
CA ILE A 265 7.58 8.34 9.20
C ILE A 265 6.44 8.89 8.32
N LEU A 266 6.75 9.85 7.45
CA LEU A 266 5.75 10.47 6.57
C LEU A 266 5.18 9.50 5.54
N LEU A 267 6.00 8.62 5.00
CA LEU A 267 5.57 7.58 4.06
C LEU A 267 4.57 6.65 4.73
N LYS A 268 4.85 6.16 5.94
CA LYS A 268 3.94 5.29 6.67
C LYS A 268 2.64 6.01 7.06
N GLN A 269 2.70 7.28 7.44
CA GLN A 269 1.51 8.09 7.73
C GLN A 269 0.61 8.29 6.50
N ASN A 270 1.20 8.53 5.34
CA ASN A 270 0.45 8.84 4.12
C ASN A 270 0.04 7.58 3.33
N PHE A 271 0.78 6.49 3.49
CA PHE A 271 0.62 5.24 2.76
C PHE A 271 0.79 4.04 3.73
N PRO A 272 -0.14 3.86 4.69
CA PRO A 272 0.02 2.89 5.78
C PRO A 272 0.07 1.42 5.32
N PHE A 273 -0.63 1.08 4.25
CA PHE A 273 -0.69 -0.27 3.67
C PHE A 273 0.31 -0.51 2.53
N THR A 274 1.39 0.27 2.45
CA THR A 274 2.44 0.06 1.44
C THR A 274 3.68 -0.56 2.08
N ASN A 275 4.13 -1.68 1.50
CA ASN A 275 5.36 -2.33 1.93
C ASN A 275 6.58 -1.61 1.30
N PHE A 276 7.08 -0.59 1.99
CA PHE A 276 8.24 0.18 1.57
C PHE A 276 9.57 -0.58 1.68
N ASN A 277 9.62 -1.69 2.40
CA ASN A 277 10.78 -2.58 2.46
C ASN A 277 10.92 -3.46 1.22
N ARG A 278 9.95 -3.42 0.31
CA ARG A 278 9.99 -4.21 -0.91
C ARG A 278 11.23 -3.88 -1.74
N THR A 279 11.99 -4.90 -2.08
CA THR A 279 13.18 -4.79 -2.92
C THR A 279 12.81 -4.72 -4.40
N ILE A 280 13.50 -3.85 -5.13
CA ILE A 280 13.29 -3.56 -6.55
C ILE A 280 14.63 -3.78 -7.26
N PRO A 281 14.69 -4.66 -8.28
CA PRO A 281 15.90 -4.85 -9.07
C PRO A 281 16.11 -3.70 -10.07
N MET A 282 17.28 -3.07 -10.04
CA MET A 282 17.67 -1.94 -10.88
C MET A 282 18.35 -2.41 -12.18
N LYS A 283 18.49 -1.51 -13.18
CA LYS A 283 19.08 -1.86 -14.49
C LYS A 283 20.56 -2.20 -14.39
N ASP A 284 21.24 -1.57 -13.44
CA ASP A 284 22.66 -1.70 -13.15
C ASP A 284 22.98 -2.92 -12.26
N GLY A 285 22.00 -3.80 -12.02
CA GLY A 285 22.16 -4.98 -11.17
C GLY A 285 22.01 -4.71 -9.67
N ARG A 286 21.83 -3.44 -9.24
CA ARG A 286 21.54 -3.14 -7.83
C ARG A 286 20.17 -3.66 -7.41
N ILE A 287 20.01 -3.96 -6.14
CA ILE A 287 18.71 -4.21 -5.50
C ILE A 287 18.51 -3.10 -4.47
N ILE A 288 17.43 -2.33 -4.63
CA ILE A 288 17.12 -1.20 -3.76
C ILE A 288 15.76 -1.39 -3.09
N ARG A 289 15.59 -0.99 -1.82
CA ARG A 289 14.24 -0.96 -1.23
C ARG A 289 13.45 0.21 -1.78
N PHE A 290 12.13 0.06 -1.85
CA PHE A 290 11.28 1.13 -2.33
C PHE A 290 11.37 2.41 -1.48
N ALA A 291 11.53 2.27 -0.16
CA ALA A 291 11.79 3.40 0.75
C ALA A 291 13.03 4.21 0.33
N ASP A 292 14.13 3.51 0.03
CA ASP A 292 15.40 4.14 -0.30
C ASP A 292 15.32 4.85 -1.67
N LEU A 293 14.61 4.24 -2.63
CA LEU A 293 14.35 4.86 -3.93
C LEU A 293 13.57 6.18 -3.80
N ILE A 294 12.58 6.24 -2.91
CA ILE A 294 11.83 7.49 -2.66
C ILE A 294 12.73 8.54 -2.02
N ALA A 295 13.56 8.15 -1.05
CA ALA A 295 14.50 9.06 -0.39
C ALA A 295 15.51 9.66 -1.39
N GLU A 296 15.98 8.87 -2.36
CA GLU A 296 16.79 9.36 -3.48
C GLU A 296 16.03 10.41 -4.31
N GLU A 297 14.77 10.14 -4.69
CA GLU A 297 13.97 11.10 -5.47
C GLU A 297 13.67 12.41 -4.69
N ILE A 298 13.44 12.35 -3.37
CA ILE A 298 13.21 13.58 -2.59
C ILE A 298 14.47 14.45 -2.57
N ARG A 299 15.65 13.87 -2.34
CA ARG A 299 16.93 14.60 -2.39
C ARG A 299 17.18 15.26 -3.74
N THR A 300 16.67 14.69 -4.84
CA THR A 300 16.78 15.32 -6.16
C THR A 300 15.77 16.44 -6.40
N ILE A 301 14.69 16.52 -5.62
CA ILE A 301 13.68 17.59 -5.74
C ILE A 301 14.06 18.80 -4.87
N ASP A 302 14.72 18.57 -3.73
CA ASP A 302 15.17 19.63 -2.81
C ASP A 302 16.44 20.37 -3.27
N ASN A 303 17.18 19.82 -4.25
CA ASN A 303 18.36 20.45 -4.89
C ASN A 303 17.99 21.11 -6.21
#